data_AF-A0A971UPY6-F1
#
_entry.id   AF-A0A971UPY6-F1
#
_cell.length_a   1.000
_cell.length_b   1.000
_cell.length_c   1.000
_cell.angle_alpha   90.00
_cell.angle_beta   90.00
_cell.angle_gamma   90.00
#
_symmetry.space_group_name_H-M   'P 1'
#
loop_
_entity.id
_entity.type
_entity.pdbx_description
1 polymer ?
#
loop_
_entity_poly.entity_id
_entity_poly.type
_entity_poly.pdbx_seq_one_letter_code
_entity_poly.pdbx_strand_id
1 'polypeptide(L)'
;MRQLVLAAVWVVLPAAVALADSTVVLKDGRRVTGQVMESGESVGVVTDEGLQMFPRSEVASIELDAFGKASPEERAAFRRAEKEALQSSRPAEAVAVWEKYLKELGPQAALRQEAETQLASWHAAAREGKVVWAGKVVTLAERELSKARAGELLSQSVELYGRGEDKKAADALREALSHWPDHPGALFYTALIYQKRQNPSAAAARYYAVLAALPDHVPTLNNLAALECTRRQYRQGVPLIVRAAELAPDAVVVNDNAYRAHLLVEGACDCNYTDEAMKGRLRLMATQAESAMRGQGMARWGTSWVTAETHAQYAAKNQAIEDQLLAMADTVKQLDDEMTVLKARRDELERLRRTAPTAHDLAYDGDGDGFPDRVYPPNVLTRDKVDLMLADCEAMLAVKQRNRTDQIRAAERLRSSRMVPPRDLTFVLVEHPGEELLDGWSADDPETPLLPSLAGPTTAAELIMAIRSGRAVVLADDGTFLGRISSEATDPLGILNAQGPFGGDASGTSLMNGRSPYADAAGDMSVNNVAASRPPRLVYEGRTLAFVTVNPQVRPRVSLADVLAVLRGR
;
A
#
# COMPACT_ATOMS: atom_id res chain seq x y z
N MET A 1 -31.46 24.89 27.82
CA MET A 1 -31.42 24.22 26.51
C MET A 1 -29.97 23.88 26.19
N ARG A 2 -29.56 22.63 26.44
CA ARG A 2 -28.52 21.84 25.75
C ARG A 2 -28.22 20.61 26.60
N GLN A 3 -28.96 19.55 26.29
CA GLN A 3 -28.62 18.18 26.64
C GLN A 3 -27.32 17.84 25.91
N LEU A 4 -26.31 17.36 26.63
CA LEU A 4 -25.17 16.65 26.05
C LEU A 4 -25.37 15.18 26.39
N VAL A 5 -25.70 14.44 25.34
CA VAL A 5 -25.81 12.98 25.29
C VAL A 5 -24.42 12.40 25.57
N LEU A 6 -24.26 11.71 26.70
CA LEU A 6 -23.12 10.85 26.96
C LEU A 6 -23.23 9.61 26.06
N ALA A 7 -22.40 9.58 25.01
CA ALA A 7 -22.17 8.38 24.23
C ALA A 7 -21.35 7.39 25.08
N ALA A 8 -21.95 6.26 25.42
CA ALA A 8 -21.27 5.13 26.03
C ALA A 8 -20.30 4.51 25.02
N VAL A 9 -19.02 4.89 25.11
CA VAL A 9 -17.94 4.16 24.47
C VAL A 9 -17.72 2.89 25.30
N TRP A 10 -18.21 1.76 24.79
CA TRP A 10 -17.74 0.45 25.26
C TRP A 10 -16.29 0.29 24.82
N VAL A 11 -15.37 0.75 25.65
CA VAL A 11 -13.96 0.37 25.57
C VAL A 11 -13.90 -1.10 25.94
N VAL A 12 -13.84 -1.97 24.93
CA VAL A 12 -13.34 -3.33 25.11
C VAL A 12 -11.90 -3.18 25.57
N LEU A 13 -11.67 -3.40 26.86
CA LEU A 13 -10.36 -3.40 27.50
C LEU A 13 -9.39 -4.23 26.64
N PRO A 14 -8.27 -3.66 26.14
CA PRO A 14 -7.12 -4.49 25.82
C PRO A 14 -6.74 -5.22 27.12
N ALA A 15 -6.23 -6.45 27.02
CA ALA A 15 -5.71 -7.22 28.16
C ALA A 15 -5.07 -6.24 29.15
N ALA A 16 -5.67 -6.13 30.34
CA ALA A 16 -5.38 -5.08 31.29
C ALA A 16 -3.87 -4.93 31.36
N VAL A 17 -3.36 -3.72 31.07
CA VAL A 17 -2.02 -3.38 31.50
C VAL A 17 -2.12 -3.40 33.02
N ALA A 18 -1.89 -4.57 33.62
CA ALA A 18 -1.86 -4.76 35.06
C ALA A 18 -0.65 -3.99 35.58
N LEU A 19 -0.83 -2.68 35.74
CA LEU A 19 0.05 -1.86 36.54
C LEU A 19 -0.23 -2.27 37.98
N ALA A 20 0.85 -2.51 38.72
CA ALA A 20 0.85 -3.00 40.09
C ALA A 20 -0.20 -2.29 40.97
N ASP A 21 -1.25 -2.99 41.38
CA ASP A 21 -2.25 -2.47 42.31
C ASP A 21 -1.72 -2.67 43.72
N SER A 22 -1.32 -1.59 44.38
CA SER A 22 -0.86 -1.64 45.77
C SER A 22 -1.99 -1.26 46.71
N THR A 23 -2.08 -1.94 47.85
CA THR A 23 -3.10 -1.63 48.87
C THR A 23 -2.53 -0.67 49.89
N VAL A 24 -3.05 0.54 49.93
CA VAL A 24 -2.77 1.50 51.00
C VAL A 24 -3.68 1.19 52.19
N VAL A 25 -3.07 0.92 53.33
CA VAL A 25 -3.77 0.71 54.61
C VAL A 25 -3.66 1.99 55.41
N LEU A 26 -4.79 2.58 55.77
CA LEU A 26 -4.88 3.76 56.62
C LEU A 26 -4.88 3.37 58.10
N LYS A 27 -4.45 4.28 58.98
CA LYS A 27 -4.39 4.07 60.44
C LYS A 27 -5.76 3.84 61.09
N ASP A 28 -6.83 4.25 60.42
CA ASP A 28 -8.21 3.99 60.83
C ASP A 28 -8.73 2.61 60.37
N GLY A 29 -7.89 1.82 59.72
CA GLY A 29 -8.21 0.47 59.25
C GLY A 29 -8.82 0.41 57.84
N ARG A 30 -9.08 1.55 57.18
CA ARG A 30 -9.53 1.56 55.78
C ARG A 30 -8.42 1.07 54.85
N ARG A 31 -8.81 0.34 53.80
CA ARG A 31 -7.90 -0.25 52.81
C ARG A 31 -8.33 0.22 51.42
N VAL A 32 -7.38 0.78 50.65
CA VAL A 32 -7.64 1.33 49.31
C VAL A 32 -6.63 0.71 48.35
N THR A 33 -7.14 -0.01 47.35
CA THR A 33 -6.33 -0.73 46.37
C THR A 33 -6.34 0.02 45.04
N GLY A 34 -5.16 0.26 44.47
CA GLY A 34 -5.00 0.89 43.16
C GLY A 34 -3.54 1.27 42.88
N GLN A 35 -3.30 2.08 41.86
CA GLN A 35 -1.94 2.53 41.55
C GLN A 35 -1.50 3.59 42.55
N VAL A 36 -0.44 3.30 43.30
CA VAL A 36 0.04 4.19 44.36
C VAL A 36 1.13 5.12 43.84
N MET A 37 0.96 6.43 44.07
CA MET A 37 1.92 7.48 43.80
C MET A 37 2.27 8.20 45.10
N GLU A 38 3.55 8.25 45.46
CA GLU A 38 4.00 9.01 46.64
C GLU A 38 4.58 10.36 46.23
N SER A 39 4.12 11.44 46.86
CA SER A 39 4.64 12.80 46.67
C SER A 39 4.78 13.48 48.03
N GLY A 40 5.94 13.35 48.65
CA GLY A 40 6.32 14.06 49.89
C GLY A 40 5.37 13.80 51.06
N GLU A 41 4.40 14.69 51.24
CA GLU A 41 3.41 14.64 52.32
C GLU A 41 2.11 13.91 51.95
N SER A 42 1.98 13.39 50.73
CA SER A 42 0.75 12.74 50.27
C SER A 42 1.01 11.46 49.49
N VAL A 43 0.07 10.52 49.63
CA VAL A 43 -0.01 9.24 48.91
C VAL A 43 -1.28 9.25 48.08
N GLY A 44 -1.14 9.28 46.77
CA GLY A 44 -2.24 9.13 45.82
C GLY A 44 -2.48 7.66 45.48
N VAL A 45 -3.73 7.24 45.41
CA VAL A 45 -4.15 5.92 44.93
C VAL A 45 -5.12 6.12 43.77
N VAL A 46 -4.72 5.71 42.57
CA VAL A 46 -5.61 5.74 41.39
C VAL A 46 -6.39 4.44 41.37
N THR A 47 -7.70 4.54 41.57
CA THR A 47 -8.66 3.42 41.47
C THR A 47 -9.54 3.59 40.24
N ASP A 48 -10.39 2.61 39.94
CA ASP A 48 -11.42 2.70 38.89
C ASP A 48 -12.42 3.86 39.12
N GLU A 49 -12.50 4.35 40.36
CA GLU A 49 -13.35 5.47 40.79
C GLU A 49 -12.63 6.83 40.70
N GLY A 50 -11.35 6.83 40.32
CA GLY A 50 -10.51 8.03 40.18
C GLY A 50 -9.34 8.09 41.17
N LEU A 51 -8.65 9.23 41.20
CA LEU A 51 -7.50 9.47 42.09
C LEU A 51 -7.98 9.86 43.50
N GLN A 52 -7.63 9.06 44.50
CA GLN A 52 -7.84 9.35 45.92
C GLN A 52 -6.52 9.77 46.57
N MET A 53 -6.49 10.90 47.26
CA MET A 53 -5.27 11.43 47.90
C MET A 53 -5.38 11.29 49.42
N PHE A 54 -4.35 10.72 50.05
CA PHE A 54 -4.25 10.55 51.49
C PHE A 54 -3.00 11.25 52.03
N PRO A 55 -3.09 11.98 53.16
CA PRO A 55 -1.90 12.47 53.85
C PRO A 55 -1.00 11.30 54.28
N ARG A 56 0.33 11.43 54.12
CA ARG A 56 1.28 10.38 54.51
C ARG A 56 1.17 10.02 56.00
N SER A 57 0.74 10.98 56.83
CA SER A 57 0.48 10.81 58.27
C SER A 57 -0.68 9.86 58.58
N GLU A 58 -1.64 9.70 57.66
CA GLU A 58 -2.81 8.84 57.80
C GLU A 58 -2.56 7.42 57.28
N VAL A 59 -1.52 7.23 56.48
CA VAL A 59 -1.13 5.91 55.94
C VAL A 59 -0.40 5.10 57.00
N ALA A 60 -0.92 3.93 57.33
CA ALA A 60 -0.30 2.97 58.24
C ALA A 60 0.75 2.11 57.51
N SER A 61 0.42 1.60 56.32
CA SER A 61 1.34 0.82 55.49
C SER A 61 0.89 0.84 54.03
N ILE A 62 1.82 0.50 53.13
CA ILE A 62 1.53 0.27 51.71
C ILE A 62 1.91 -1.18 51.43
N GLU A 63 0.91 -2.01 51.21
CA GLU A 63 1.06 -3.42 50.84
C GLU A 63 1.21 -3.51 49.33
N LEU A 64 2.44 -3.69 48.87
CA LEU A 64 2.76 -3.90 47.46
C LEU A 64 2.25 -5.27 47.00
N ASP A 65 1.62 -5.31 45.82
CA ASP A 65 1.31 -6.56 45.12
C ASP A 65 2.57 -7.24 44.58
N ALA A 66 2.39 -8.33 43.84
CA ALA A 66 3.50 -9.08 43.24
C ALA A 66 4.37 -8.18 42.33
N PHE A 67 3.77 -7.28 41.55
CA PHE A 67 4.49 -6.37 40.65
C PHE A 67 5.13 -5.18 41.37
N GLY A 68 4.57 -4.72 42.49
CA GLY A 68 5.18 -3.70 43.35
C GLY A 68 6.40 -4.25 44.10
N LYS A 69 6.38 -5.54 44.48
CA LYS A 69 7.50 -6.24 45.13
C LYS A 69 8.60 -6.67 44.14
N ALA A 70 8.25 -6.81 42.87
CA ALA A 70 9.17 -7.23 41.81
C ALA A 70 10.20 -6.15 41.46
N SER A 71 11.43 -6.58 41.14
CA SER A 71 12.45 -5.65 40.65
C SER A 71 12.07 -5.08 39.27
N PRO A 72 12.60 -3.90 38.86
CA PRO A 72 12.40 -3.39 37.50
C PRO A 72 12.82 -4.39 36.41
N GLU A 73 13.89 -5.15 36.64
CA GLU A 73 14.37 -6.17 35.71
C GLU A 73 13.41 -7.36 35.61
N GLU A 74 12.89 -7.82 36.75
CA GLU A 74 11.90 -8.91 36.82
C GLU A 74 10.61 -8.53 36.09
N ARG A 75 10.10 -7.31 36.33
CA ARG A 75 8.94 -6.78 35.60
C ARG A 75 9.19 -6.70 34.09
N ALA A 76 10.36 -6.21 33.69
CA ALA A 76 10.71 -6.13 32.27
C ALA A 76 10.82 -7.52 31.63
N ALA A 77 11.37 -8.51 32.34
CA ALA A 77 11.47 -9.88 31.88
C ALA A 77 10.10 -10.55 31.74
N PHE A 78 9.21 -10.37 32.73
CA PHE A 78 7.84 -10.84 32.67
C PHE A 78 7.09 -10.30 31.44
N ARG A 79 7.20 -8.98 31.20
CA ARG A 79 6.57 -8.33 30.03
C ARG A 79 7.13 -8.81 28.70
N ARG A 80 8.42 -9.15 28.64
CA ARG A 80 9.01 -9.76 27.44
C ARG A 80 8.42 -11.15 27.20
N ALA A 81 8.33 -11.99 28.23
CA ALA A 81 7.73 -13.32 28.13
C ALA A 81 6.25 -13.25 27.70
N GLU A 82 5.48 -12.32 28.26
CA GLU A 82 4.09 -12.06 27.86
C GLU A 82 3.98 -11.70 26.38
N LYS A 83 4.83 -10.78 25.90
CA LYS A 83 4.84 -10.37 24.50
C LYS A 83 5.27 -11.51 23.56
N GLU A 84 6.29 -12.28 23.92
CA GLU A 84 6.79 -13.42 23.13
C GLU A 84 5.74 -14.54 23.05
N ALA A 85 5.05 -14.83 24.15
CA ALA A 85 3.93 -15.76 24.19
C ALA A 85 2.78 -15.34 23.25
N LEU A 86 2.42 -14.04 23.24
CA LEU A 86 1.38 -13.51 22.34
C LEU A 86 1.82 -13.39 20.87
N GLN A 87 3.11 -13.52 20.58
CA GLN A 87 3.65 -13.60 19.21
C GLN A 87 3.71 -15.04 18.69
N SER A 88 3.56 -16.03 19.57
CA SER A 88 3.50 -17.44 19.19
C SER A 88 2.20 -17.74 18.45
N SER A 89 2.23 -18.56 17.41
CA SER A 89 1.01 -18.89 16.64
C SER A 89 0.13 -19.89 17.38
N ARG A 90 0.74 -20.75 18.20
CA ARG A 90 0.07 -21.82 18.94
C ARG A 90 0.24 -21.67 20.44
N PRO A 91 -0.80 -21.91 21.26
CA PRO A 91 -0.66 -21.91 22.72
C PRO A 91 0.41 -22.85 23.26
N ALA A 92 0.72 -23.95 22.57
CA ALA A 92 1.79 -24.87 22.96
C ALA A 92 3.20 -24.24 22.87
N GLU A 93 3.42 -23.34 21.91
CA GLU A 93 4.68 -22.60 21.79
C GLU A 93 4.79 -21.55 22.90
N ALA A 94 3.67 -20.86 23.20
CA ALA A 94 3.60 -19.93 24.32
C ALA A 94 3.84 -20.61 25.68
N VAL A 95 3.40 -21.86 25.86
CA VAL A 95 3.74 -22.68 27.04
C VAL A 95 5.26 -22.81 27.19
N ALA A 96 5.98 -23.11 26.11
CA ALA A 96 7.44 -23.25 26.15
C ALA A 96 8.15 -21.93 26.53
N VAL A 97 7.61 -20.78 26.10
CA VAL A 97 8.09 -19.44 26.51
C VAL A 97 7.98 -19.27 28.03
N TRP A 98 6.81 -19.58 28.60
CA TRP A 98 6.57 -19.46 30.04
C TRP A 98 7.35 -20.47 30.88
N GLU A 99 7.50 -21.71 30.41
CA GLU A 99 8.34 -22.72 31.05
C GLU A 99 9.81 -22.28 31.12
N LYS A 100 10.34 -21.74 30.01
CA LYS A 100 11.68 -21.17 29.96
C LYS A 100 11.83 -20.02 30.95
N TYR A 101 10.89 -19.07 30.94
CA TYR A 101 10.90 -17.95 31.87
C TYR A 101 10.90 -18.41 33.33
N LEU A 102 10.03 -19.36 33.71
CA LEU A 102 9.96 -19.91 35.07
C LEU A 102 11.22 -20.67 35.51
N LYS A 103 11.97 -21.26 34.57
CA LYS A 103 13.25 -21.93 34.85
C LYS A 103 14.35 -20.93 35.17
N GLU A 104 14.36 -19.79 34.49
CA GLU A 104 15.31 -18.69 34.72
C GLU A 104 14.92 -17.86 35.96
N LEU A 105 13.64 -17.91 36.35
CA LEU A 105 13.10 -17.18 37.49
C LEU A 105 13.40 -17.90 38.82
N GLY A 106 13.98 -17.17 39.78
CA GLY A 106 14.32 -17.69 41.10
C GLY A 106 13.10 -18.21 41.90
N PRO A 107 13.29 -19.13 42.86
CA PRO A 107 12.20 -19.71 43.66
C PRO A 107 11.50 -18.70 44.59
N GLN A 108 12.16 -17.60 44.95
CA GLN A 108 11.59 -16.53 45.78
C GLN A 108 11.24 -15.25 44.99
N ALA A 109 11.19 -15.33 43.65
CA ALA A 109 10.85 -14.19 42.81
C ALA A 109 9.39 -13.75 43.03
N ALA A 110 9.15 -12.44 43.06
CA ALA A 110 7.84 -11.88 43.43
C ALA A 110 6.75 -12.21 42.39
N LEU A 111 7.10 -12.32 41.11
CA LEU A 111 6.19 -12.63 40.00
C LEU A 111 6.06 -14.13 39.69
N ARG A 112 6.64 -15.01 40.50
CA ARG A 112 6.62 -16.46 40.22
C ARG A 112 5.21 -17.02 40.14
N GLN A 113 4.37 -16.72 41.13
CA GLN A 113 2.98 -17.19 41.16
C GLN A 113 2.15 -16.64 40.00
N GLU A 114 2.41 -15.40 39.60
CA GLU A 114 1.75 -14.79 38.45
C GLU A 114 2.17 -15.51 37.14
N ALA A 115 3.45 -15.82 37.00
CA ALA A 115 3.97 -16.55 35.85
C ALA A 115 3.46 -18.00 35.78
N GLU A 116 3.31 -18.67 36.92
CA GLU A 116 2.67 -19.99 37.02
C GLU A 116 1.19 -19.93 36.63
N THR A 117 0.50 -18.83 36.98
CA THR A 117 -0.90 -18.58 36.57
C THR A 117 -1.01 -18.37 35.07
N GLN A 118 -0.10 -17.58 34.48
CA GLN A 118 -0.01 -17.43 33.03
C GLN A 118 0.22 -18.77 32.35
N LEU A 119 1.23 -19.54 32.78
CA LEU A 119 1.53 -20.88 32.25
C LEU A 119 0.31 -21.81 32.31
N ALA A 120 -0.41 -21.83 33.44
CA ALA A 120 -1.63 -22.64 33.58
C ALA A 120 -2.73 -22.22 32.60
N SER A 121 -2.91 -20.92 32.35
CA SER A 121 -3.88 -20.42 31.39
C SER A 121 -3.53 -20.82 29.95
N TRP A 122 -2.25 -20.78 29.58
CA TRP A 122 -1.75 -21.23 28.27
C TRP A 122 -1.90 -22.75 28.08
N HIS A 123 -1.68 -23.55 29.12
CA HIS A 123 -1.99 -24.99 29.08
C HIS A 123 -3.48 -25.26 28.90
N ALA A 124 -4.36 -24.50 29.57
CA ALA A 124 -5.80 -24.63 29.38
C ALA A 124 -6.21 -24.30 27.95
N ALA A 125 -5.71 -23.19 27.40
CA ALA A 125 -5.93 -22.80 26.01
C ALA A 125 -5.46 -23.87 25.01
N ALA A 126 -4.29 -24.48 25.25
CA ALA A 126 -3.78 -25.57 24.41
C ALA A 126 -4.70 -26.81 24.44
N ARG A 127 -5.22 -27.20 25.62
CA ARG A 127 -6.16 -28.33 25.75
C ARG A 127 -7.52 -28.06 25.08
N GLU A 128 -7.95 -26.81 25.11
CA GLU A 128 -9.22 -26.37 24.50
C GLU A 128 -9.12 -26.17 22.98
N GLY A 129 -7.94 -26.35 22.37
CA GLY A 129 -7.74 -26.15 20.94
C GLY A 129 -7.86 -24.68 20.51
N LYS A 130 -7.57 -23.74 21.42
CA LYS A 130 -7.54 -22.30 21.11
C LYS A 130 -6.28 -21.95 20.31
N VAL A 131 -6.30 -20.75 19.73
CA VAL A 131 -5.22 -20.19 18.91
C VAL A 131 -4.88 -18.79 19.37
N VAL A 132 -3.68 -18.33 19.03
CA VAL A 132 -3.32 -16.93 19.23
C VAL A 132 -3.61 -16.17 17.96
N TRP A 133 -4.45 -15.14 18.06
CA TRP A 133 -4.84 -14.31 16.92
C TRP A 133 -4.95 -12.85 17.35
N ALA A 134 -4.37 -11.95 16.54
CA ALA A 134 -4.35 -10.51 16.82
C ALA A 134 -3.90 -10.15 18.25
N GLY A 135 -2.92 -10.90 18.79
CA GLY A 135 -2.40 -10.70 20.14
C GLY A 135 -3.35 -11.14 21.26
N LYS A 136 -4.29 -12.05 20.97
CA LYS A 136 -5.26 -12.59 21.94
C LYS A 136 -5.36 -14.10 21.80
N VAL A 137 -5.64 -14.79 22.89
CA VAL A 137 -6.01 -16.21 22.88
C VAL A 137 -7.50 -16.31 22.56
N VAL A 138 -7.83 -16.90 21.42
CA VAL A 138 -9.20 -17.00 20.92
C VAL A 138 -9.52 -18.42 20.46
N THR A 139 -10.80 -18.74 20.34
CA THR A 139 -11.24 -19.97 19.66
C THR A 139 -11.03 -19.87 18.15
N LEU A 140 -10.97 -21.01 17.45
CA LEU A 140 -10.91 -21.04 15.99
C LEU A 140 -12.07 -20.27 15.34
N ALA A 141 -13.28 -20.40 15.89
CA ALA A 141 -14.44 -19.69 15.37
C ALA A 141 -14.34 -18.16 15.52
N GLU A 142 -13.80 -17.67 16.65
CA GLU A 142 -13.55 -16.24 16.85
C GLU A 142 -12.47 -15.73 15.90
N ARG A 143 -11.42 -16.52 15.65
CA ARG A 143 -10.40 -16.22 14.62
C ARG A 143 -11.05 -16.03 13.25
N GLU A 144 -11.87 -16.98 12.82
CA GLU A 144 -12.51 -16.91 11.49
C GLU A 144 -13.51 -15.74 11.38
N LEU A 145 -14.26 -15.44 12.45
CA LEU A 145 -15.10 -14.23 12.49
C LEU A 145 -14.26 -12.96 12.40
N SER A 146 -13.10 -12.92 13.07
CA SER A 146 -12.17 -11.78 12.99
C SER A 146 -11.61 -11.63 11.57
N LYS A 147 -11.20 -12.72 10.92
CA LYS A 147 -10.75 -12.69 9.52
C LYS A 147 -11.84 -12.20 8.58
N ALA A 148 -13.07 -12.72 8.70
CA ALA A 148 -14.21 -12.29 7.90
C ALA A 148 -14.49 -10.78 8.07
N ARG A 149 -14.47 -10.30 9.31
CA ARG A 149 -14.64 -8.87 9.62
C ARG A 149 -13.53 -8.02 9.01
N ALA A 150 -12.28 -8.49 9.03
CA ALA A 150 -11.16 -7.81 8.37
C ALA A 150 -11.38 -7.70 6.85
N GLY A 151 -11.86 -8.77 6.20
CA GLY A 151 -12.18 -8.79 4.77
C GLY A 151 -13.31 -7.83 4.38
N GLU A 152 -14.37 -7.74 5.18
CA GLU A 152 -15.46 -6.76 5.00
C GLU A 152 -14.93 -5.32 5.06
N LEU A 153 -14.13 -5.02 6.09
CA LEU A 153 -13.55 -3.69 6.31
C LEU A 153 -12.54 -3.33 5.22
N LEU A 154 -11.77 -4.31 4.72
CA LEU A 154 -10.92 -4.12 3.55
C LEU A 154 -11.76 -3.74 2.34
N SER A 155 -12.79 -4.52 2.02
CA SER A 155 -13.69 -4.26 0.89
C SER A 155 -14.31 -2.85 0.95
N GLN A 156 -14.78 -2.45 2.13
CA GLN A 156 -15.28 -1.11 2.39
C GLN A 156 -14.18 -0.04 2.16
N SER A 157 -12.96 -0.30 2.62
CA SER A 157 -11.84 0.62 2.44
C SER A 157 -11.48 0.81 0.97
N VAL A 158 -11.49 -0.26 0.17
CA VAL A 158 -11.22 -0.19 -1.28
C VAL A 158 -12.22 0.73 -1.97
N GLU A 159 -13.51 0.59 -1.65
CA GLU A 159 -14.57 1.47 -2.18
C GLU A 159 -14.35 2.94 -1.77
N LEU A 160 -14.04 3.18 -0.48
CA LEU A 160 -13.76 4.52 0.03
C LEU A 160 -12.50 5.13 -0.61
N TYR A 161 -11.45 4.34 -0.83
CA TYR A 161 -10.23 4.75 -1.51
C TYR A 161 -10.54 5.17 -2.96
N GLY A 162 -11.32 4.37 -3.69
CA GLY A 162 -11.73 4.69 -5.06
C GLY A 162 -12.56 5.98 -5.18
N ARG A 163 -13.27 6.37 -4.12
CA ARG A 163 -13.98 7.67 -4.01
C ARG A 163 -13.09 8.84 -3.61
N GLY A 164 -11.81 8.60 -3.31
CA GLY A 164 -10.88 9.59 -2.78
C GLY A 164 -11.10 9.93 -1.30
N GLU A 165 -11.88 9.15 -0.57
CA GLU A 165 -12.17 9.35 0.85
C GLU A 165 -11.07 8.76 1.75
N ASP A 166 -9.81 9.15 1.51
CA ASP A 166 -8.60 8.55 2.08
C ASP A 166 -8.60 8.45 3.61
N LYS A 167 -9.26 9.40 4.30
CA LYS A 167 -9.36 9.38 5.76
C LYS A 167 -10.23 8.22 6.25
N LYS A 168 -11.42 8.07 5.66
CA LYS A 168 -12.34 6.98 6.03
C LYS A 168 -11.78 5.62 5.61
N ALA A 169 -11.14 5.55 4.44
CA ALA A 169 -10.43 4.35 4.00
C ALA A 169 -9.35 3.93 5.00
N ALA A 170 -8.55 4.89 5.49
CA ALA A 170 -7.53 4.63 6.52
C ALA A 170 -8.11 4.22 7.88
N ASP A 171 -9.29 4.73 8.25
CA ASP A 171 -9.98 4.34 9.48
C ASP A 171 -10.48 2.89 9.38
N ALA A 172 -11.11 2.51 8.25
CA ALA A 172 -11.54 1.14 7.98
C ALA A 172 -10.36 0.15 7.95
N LEU A 173 -9.22 0.53 7.35
CA LEU A 173 -8.01 -0.32 7.33
C LEU A 173 -7.42 -0.51 8.73
N ARG A 174 -7.47 0.52 9.57
CA ARG A 174 -6.99 0.41 10.95
C ARG A 174 -7.85 -0.57 11.74
N GLU A 175 -9.17 -0.52 11.55
CA GLU A 175 -10.09 -1.51 12.12
C GLU A 175 -9.81 -2.90 11.54
N ALA A 176 -9.64 -3.04 10.22
CA ALA A 176 -9.31 -4.31 9.57
C ALA A 176 -8.03 -4.93 10.14
N LEU A 177 -6.97 -4.14 10.29
CA LEU A 177 -5.69 -4.59 10.87
C LEU A 177 -5.78 -4.86 12.39
N SER A 178 -6.79 -4.34 13.09
CA SER A 178 -7.05 -4.76 14.48
C SER A 178 -7.63 -6.17 14.56
N HIS A 179 -8.31 -6.60 13.49
CA HIS A 179 -8.89 -7.93 13.36
C HIS A 179 -7.94 -8.93 12.70
N TRP A 180 -7.05 -8.46 11.83
CA TRP A 180 -6.02 -9.25 11.16
C TRP A 180 -4.76 -8.39 10.89
N PRO A 181 -3.80 -8.38 11.83
CA PRO A 181 -2.67 -7.42 11.82
C PRO A 181 -1.71 -7.49 10.63
N ASP A 182 -1.57 -8.65 10.01
CA ASP A 182 -0.67 -8.93 8.91
C ASP A 182 -1.41 -9.20 7.57
N HIS A 183 -2.69 -8.83 7.48
CA HIS A 183 -3.46 -8.99 6.24
C HIS A 183 -2.80 -8.22 5.08
N PRO A 184 -2.31 -8.89 4.02
CA PRO A 184 -1.49 -8.22 3.01
C PRO A 184 -2.27 -7.20 2.18
N GLY A 185 -3.53 -7.48 1.82
CA GLY A 185 -4.41 -6.49 1.19
C GLY A 185 -4.61 -5.21 2.02
N ALA A 186 -4.91 -5.34 3.31
CA ALA A 186 -5.06 -4.18 4.18
C ALA A 186 -3.73 -3.40 4.37
N LEU A 187 -2.60 -4.10 4.45
CA LEU A 187 -1.28 -3.48 4.48
C LEU A 187 -0.95 -2.75 3.17
N PHE A 188 -1.30 -3.34 2.02
CA PHE A 188 -1.10 -2.75 0.69
C PHE A 188 -1.86 -1.42 0.54
N TYR A 189 -3.16 -1.39 0.83
CA TYR A 189 -3.93 -0.15 0.76
C TYR A 189 -3.50 0.89 1.81
N THR A 190 -3.06 0.44 2.99
CA THR A 190 -2.46 1.34 3.98
C THR A 190 -1.18 1.99 3.43
N ALA A 191 -0.35 1.23 2.70
CA ALA A 191 0.86 1.72 2.05
C ALA A 191 0.53 2.76 0.96
N LEU A 192 -0.45 2.48 0.10
CA LEU A 192 -0.93 3.42 -0.93
C LEU A 192 -1.38 4.76 -0.31
N ILE A 193 -2.17 4.71 0.76
CA ILE A 193 -2.63 5.93 1.45
C ILE A 193 -1.45 6.69 2.07
N TYR A 194 -0.49 6.00 2.70
CA TYR A 194 0.70 6.67 3.23
C TYR A 194 1.56 7.30 2.14
N GLN A 195 1.70 6.63 0.99
CA GLN A 195 2.42 7.16 -0.15
C GLN A 195 1.75 8.43 -0.71
N LYS A 196 0.41 8.42 -0.87
CA LYS A 196 -0.37 9.59 -1.28
C LYS A 196 -0.25 10.77 -0.31
N ARG A 197 -0.13 10.47 1.00
CA ARG A 197 0.09 11.47 2.06
C ARG A 197 1.55 11.90 2.24
N GLN A 198 2.45 11.50 1.33
CA GLN A 198 3.89 11.82 1.40
C GLN A 198 4.56 11.36 2.69
N ASN A 199 4.17 10.19 3.22
CA ASN A 199 4.84 9.52 4.33
C ASN A 199 5.58 8.27 3.82
N PRO A 200 6.76 8.45 3.16
CA PRO A 200 7.44 7.36 2.48
C PRO A 200 7.95 6.27 3.42
N SER A 201 8.42 6.63 4.61
CA SER A 201 8.94 5.65 5.56
C SER A 201 7.83 4.70 6.06
N ALA A 202 6.64 5.24 6.36
CA ALA A 202 5.50 4.42 6.74
C ALA A 202 4.98 3.56 5.58
N ALA A 203 4.94 4.12 4.36
CA ALA A 203 4.52 3.37 3.17
C ALA A 203 5.48 2.18 2.88
N ALA A 204 6.80 2.42 2.89
CA ALA A 204 7.79 1.39 2.64
C ALA A 204 7.68 0.24 3.65
N ALA A 205 7.54 0.55 4.95
CA ALA A 205 7.37 -0.47 5.99
C ALA A 205 6.16 -1.38 5.73
N ARG A 206 5.05 -0.82 5.25
CA ARG A 206 3.84 -1.58 4.92
C ARG A 206 4.01 -2.44 3.67
N TYR A 207 4.66 -1.92 2.62
CA TYR A 207 4.98 -2.74 1.45
C TYR A 207 5.95 -3.88 1.77
N TYR A 208 6.97 -3.65 2.60
CA TYR A 208 7.87 -4.74 3.03
C TYR A 208 7.13 -5.83 3.81
N ALA A 209 6.14 -5.46 4.65
CA ALA A 209 5.30 -6.44 5.33
C ALA A 209 4.47 -7.28 4.34
N VAL A 210 3.97 -6.68 3.26
CA VAL A 210 3.31 -7.43 2.17
C VAL A 210 4.29 -8.37 1.47
N LEU A 211 5.51 -7.94 1.18
CA LEU A 211 6.52 -8.78 0.52
C LEU A 211 7.09 -9.89 1.42
N ALA A 212 7.04 -9.74 2.74
CA ALA A 212 7.40 -10.81 3.66
C ALA A 212 6.43 -12.00 3.53
N ALA A 213 5.16 -11.71 3.30
CA ALA A 213 4.09 -12.66 3.04
C ALA A 213 4.08 -13.17 1.60
N LEU A 214 4.27 -12.26 0.63
CA LEU A 214 4.21 -12.53 -0.80
C LEU A 214 5.42 -11.93 -1.52
N PRO A 215 6.57 -12.63 -1.52
CA PRO A 215 7.83 -12.10 -2.04
C PRO A 215 7.79 -11.66 -3.52
N ASP A 216 6.94 -12.29 -4.32
CA ASP A 216 6.81 -12.07 -5.76
C ASP A 216 5.53 -11.30 -6.14
N HIS A 217 4.90 -10.59 -5.19
CA HIS A 217 3.70 -9.78 -5.47
C HIS A 217 4.02 -8.56 -6.35
N VAL A 218 3.76 -8.68 -7.65
CA VAL A 218 4.13 -7.70 -8.69
C VAL A 218 3.65 -6.27 -8.39
N PRO A 219 2.38 -6.03 -8.00
CA PRO A 219 1.91 -4.68 -7.68
C PRO A 219 2.70 -4.04 -6.53
N THR A 220 3.03 -4.81 -5.48
CA THR A 220 3.82 -4.32 -4.35
C THR A 220 5.25 -4.03 -4.75
N LEU A 221 5.89 -4.94 -5.50
CA LEU A 221 7.25 -4.72 -6.01
C LEU A 221 7.34 -3.45 -6.85
N ASN A 222 6.38 -3.25 -7.78
CA ASN A 222 6.31 -2.05 -8.60
C ASN A 222 6.13 -0.77 -7.76
N ASN A 223 5.19 -0.76 -6.82
CA ASN A 223 4.88 0.43 -6.03
C ASN A 223 5.98 0.79 -5.03
N LEU A 224 6.59 -0.21 -4.40
CA LEU A 224 7.75 -0.01 -3.52
C LEU A 224 8.95 0.48 -4.32
N ALA A 225 9.20 -0.07 -5.52
CA ALA A 225 10.24 0.43 -6.40
C ALA A 225 10.01 1.89 -6.80
N ALA A 226 8.78 2.24 -7.19
CA ALA A 226 8.38 3.62 -7.48
C ALA A 226 8.65 4.56 -6.30
N LEU A 227 8.29 4.12 -5.08
CA LEU A 227 8.53 4.87 -3.86
C LEU A 227 10.03 5.11 -3.62
N GLU A 228 10.86 4.07 -3.70
CA GLU A 228 12.29 4.18 -3.42
C GLU A 228 13.05 4.94 -4.53
N CYS A 229 12.72 4.71 -5.80
CA CYS A 229 13.29 5.47 -6.92
C CYS A 229 12.94 6.96 -6.82
N THR A 230 11.72 7.31 -6.42
CA THR A 230 11.31 8.72 -6.19
C THR A 230 12.15 9.38 -5.09
N ARG A 231 12.55 8.61 -4.06
CA ARG A 231 13.45 9.05 -2.98
C ARG A 231 14.93 9.02 -3.36
N ARG A 232 15.25 8.72 -4.62
CA ARG A 232 16.62 8.50 -5.12
C ARG A 232 17.36 7.35 -4.44
N GLN A 233 16.62 6.45 -3.80
CA GLN A 233 17.12 5.22 -3.17
C GLN A 233 17.22 4.11 -4.22
N TYR A 234 18.01 4.35 -5.27
CA TYR A 234 18.08 3.48 -6.44
C TYR A 234 18.63 2.08 -6.13
N ARG A 235 19.51 1.97 -5.12
CA ARG A 235 20.04 0.66 -4.67
C ARG A 235 18.94 -0.26 -4.15
N GLN A 236 17.89 0.30 -3.55
CA GLN A 236 16.74 -0.43 -3.05
C GLN A 236 15.66 -0.58 -4.14
N GLY A 237 15.37 0.50 -4.89
CA GLY A 237 14.27 0.52 -5.85
C GLY A 237 14.53 -0.27 -7.14
N VAL A 238 15.75 -0.23 -7.69
CA VAL A 238 16.05 -0.88 -8.99
C VAL A 238 15.89 -2.41 -8.93
N PRO A 239 16.42 -3.13 -7.93
CA PRO A 239 16.21 -4.58 -7.86
C PRO A 239 14.72 -4.97 -7.81
N LEU A 240 13.88 -4.16 -7.17
CA LEU A 240 12.44 -4.39 -7.04
C LEU A 240 11.71 -4.22 -8.38
N ILE A 241 11.97 -3.13 -9.13
CA ILE A 241 11.31 -2.94 -10.43
C ILE A 241 11.79 -3.94 -11.47
N VAL A 242 13.07 -4.33 -11.41
CA VAL A 242 13.63 -5.39 -12.25
C VAL A 242 12.91 -6.71 -11.94
N ARG A 243 12.76 -7.09 -10.67
CA ARG A 243 12.02 -8.30 -10.29
C ARG A 243 10.56 -8.25 -10.75
N ALA A 244 9.88 -7.12 -10.58
CA ALA A 244 8.50 -6.94 -11.04
C ALA A 244 8.36 -7.13 -12.56
N ALA A 245 9.27 -6.55 -13.35
CA ALA A 245 9.26 -6.65 -14.81
C ALA A 245 9.60 -8.06 -15.32
N GLU A 246 10.37 -8.85 -14.57
CA GLU A 246 10.63 -10.26 -14.91
C GLU A 246 9.43 -11.16 -14.65
N LEU A 247 8.68 -10.87 -13.58
CA LEU A 247 7.49 -11.63 -13.22
C LEU A 247 6.30 -11.28 -14.11
N ALA A 248 6.21 -10.03 -14.59
CA ALA A 248 5.12 -9.56 -15.45
C ALA A 248 5.66 -8.76 -16.66
N PRO A 249 6.35 -9.42 -17.62
CA PRO A 249 6.97 -8.75 -18.76
C PRO A 249 5.97 -8.16 -19.75
N ASP A 250 4.69 -8.54 -19.67
CA ASP A 250 3.62 -7.99 -20.52
C ASP A 250 2.85 -6.85 -19.84
N ALA A 251 3.12 -6.56 -18.56
CA ALA A 251 2.44 -5.49 -17.83
C ALA A 251 3.02 -4.13 -18.22
N VAL A 252 2.30 -3.39 -19.06
CA VAL A 252 2.71 -2.08 -19.59
C VAL A 252 3.13 -1.10 -18.49
N VAL A 253 2.36 -1.00 -17.41
CA VAL A 253 2.66 -0.09 -16.28
C VAL A 253 4.01 -0.42 -15.63
N VAL A 254 4.30 -1.71 -15.44
CA VAL A 254 5.55 -2.18 -14.82
C VAL A 254 6.74 -1.89 -15.74
N ASN A 255 6.60 -2.19 -17.04
CA ASN A 255 7.64 -1.90 -18.04
C ASN A 255 7.90 -0.41 -18.21
N ASP A 256 6.87 0.42 -18.17
CA ASP A 256 7.01 1.87 -18.24
C ASP A 256 7.74 2.42 -17.01
N ASN A 257 7.45 1.89 -15.82
CA ASN A 257 8.19 2.23 -14.60
C ASN A 257 9.63 1.71 -14.64
N ALA A 258 9.88 0.51 -15.16
CA ALA A 258 11.23 0.00 -15.39
C ALA A 258 12.01 0.92 -16.34
N TYR A 259 11.37 1.39 -17.41
CA TYR A 259 11.95 2.34 -18.34
C TYR A 259 12.22 3.71 -17.69
N ARG A 260 11.33 4.22 -16.84
CA ARG A 260 11.60 5.44 -16.04
C ARG A 260 12.80 5.24 -15.12
N ALA A 261 12.88 4.11 -14.44
CA ALA A 261 14.04 3.76 -13.61
C ALA A 261 15.33 3.70 -14.42
N HIS A 262 15.29 3.10 -15.62
CA HIS A 262 16.39 3.06 -16.59
C HIS A 262 16.90 4.48 -16.91
N LEU A 263 16.00 5.38 -17.31
CA LEU A 263 16.33 6.77 -17.64
C LEU A 263 16.93 7.52 -16.44
N LEU A 264 16.49 7.22 -15.22
CA LEU A 264 17.02 7.82 -14.00
C LEU A 264 18.44 7.35 -13.69
N VAL A 265 18.76 6.06 -13.91
CA VAL A 265 20.09 5.50 -13.57
C VAL A 265 21.12 5.61 -14.69
N GLU A 266 20.68 5.89 -15.92
CA GLU A 266 21.57 6.21 -17.04
C GLU A 266 21.78 7.71 -17.24
N GLY A 267 20.69 8.47 -17.23
CA GLY A 267 20.69 9.87 -17.65
C GLY A 267 21.02 10.87 -16.56
N ALA A 268 21.10 10.45 -15.29
CA ALA A 268 21.45 11.34 -14.20
C ALA A 268 22.97 11.31 -13.96
N CYS A 269 23.65 12.40 -14.30
CA CYS A 269 25.08 12.59 -14.03
C CYS A 269 25.44 12.46 -12.53
N ASP A 270 24.45 12.53 -11.64
CA ASP A 270 24.58 12.46 -10.17
C ASP A 270 23.91 11.23 -9.53
N CYS A 271 23.41 10.24 -10.29
CA CYS A 271 22.91 9.02 -9.62
C CYS A 271 24.10 8.14 -9.19
N ASN A 272 24.29 7.96 -7.88
CA ASN A 272 25.32 7.07 -7.32
C ASN A 272 24.98 5.57 -7.49
N TYR A 273 24.35 5.21 -8.61
CA TYR A 273 23.97 3.84 -8.94
C TYR A 273 24.97 3.24 -9.92
N THR A 274 25.77 2.29 -9.42
CA THR A 274 26.96 1.77 -10.12
C THR A 274 26.80 0.31 -10.57
N ASP A 275 25.64 -0.31 -10.35
CA ASP A 275 25.39 -1.70 -10.71
C ASP A 275 25.08 -1.80 -12.22
N GLU A 276 26.13 -2.04 -13.01
CA GLU A 276 26.03 -2.16 -14.47
C GLU A 276 25.25 -3.40 -14.92
N ALA A 277 25.20 -4.46 -14.10
CA ALA A 277 24.42 -5.64 -14.43
C ALA A 277 22.91 -5.33 -14.40
N MET A 278 22.47 -4.59 -13.38
CA MET A 278 21.08 -4.13 -13.27
C MET A 278 20.72 -3.10 -14.34
N LYS A 279 21.63 -2.16 -14.66
CA LYS A 279 21.43 -1.25 -15.81
C LYS A 279 21.28 -2.03 -17.12
N GLY A 280 22.09 -3.06 -17.33
CA GLY A 280 21.98 -3.97 -18.48
C GLY A 280 20.63 -4.66 -18.55
N ARG A 281 20.11 -5.18 -17.43
CA ARG A 281 18.76 -5.79 -17.37
C ARG A 281 17.67 -4.79 -17.72
N LEU A 282 17.74 -3.57 -17.17
CA LEU A 282 16.78 -2.51 -17.48
C LEU A 282 16.78 -2.12 -18.97
N ARG A 283 17.96 -2.02 -19.62
CA ARG A 283 18.07 -1.78 -21.07
C ARG A 283 17.43 -2.91 -21.88
N LEU A 284 17.66 -4.16 -21.47
CA LEU A 284 17.10 -5.33 -22.14
C LEU A 284 15.57 -5.33 -22.04
N MET A 285 15.03 -5.08 -20.84
CA MET A 285 13.59 -4.97 -20.60
C MET A 285 12.95 -3.86 -21.43
N ALA A 286 13.59 -2.68 -21.49
CA ALA A 286 13.12 -1.58 -22.33
C ALA A 286 13.02 -2.00 -23.81
N THR A 287 14.04 -2.68 -24.32
CA THR A 287 14.08 -3.18 -25.70
C THR A 287 12.98 -4.22 -25.97
N GLN A 288 12.77 -5.14 -25.03
CA GLN A 288 11.73 -6.17 -25.12
C GLN A 288 10.33 -5.54 -25.12
N ALA A 289 10.05 -4.63 -24.19
CA ALA A 289 8.78 -3.91 -24.11
C ALA A 289 8.50 -3.11 -25.38
N GLU A 290 9.49 -2.42 -25.94
CA GLU A 290 9.35 -1.73 -27.23
C GLU A 290 9.08 -2.66 -28.39
N SER A 291 9.72 -3.84 -28.44
CA SER A 291 9.44 -4.84 -29.46
C SER A 291 8.00 -5.37 -29.35
N ALA A 292 7.52 -5.64 -28.15
CA ALA A 292 6.16 -6.10 -27.91
C ALA A 292 5.13 -5.05 -28.32
N MET A 293 5.33 -3.79 -27.92
CA MET A 293 4.43 -2.68 -28.25
C MET A 293 4.45 -2.35 -29.75
N ARG A 294 5.60 -2.51 -30.43
CA ARG A 294 5.68 -2.38 -31.89
C ARG A 294 4.81 -3.40 -32.61
N GLY A 295 4.72 -4.63 -32.09
CA GLY A 295 3.79 -5.65 -32.58
C GLY A 295 2.32 -5.23 -32.49
N GLN A 296 2.00 -4.30 -31.59
CA GLN A 296 0.66 -3.72 -31.40
C GLN A 296 0.46 -2.39 -32.15
N GLY A 297 1.39 -2.00 -33.03
CA GLY A 297 1.31 -0.75 -33.78
C GLY A 297 1.66 0.50 -32.97
N MET A 298 2.30 0.34 -31.81
CA MET A 298 2.72 1.42 -30.94
C MET A 298 4.24 1.64 -31.02
N ALA A 299 4.68 2.88 -30.80
CA ALA A 299 6.09 3.26 -30.77
C ALA A 299 6.36 4.16 -29.56
N ARG A 300 7.53 4.01 -28.95
CA ARG A 300 7.96 4.84 -27.82
C ARG A 300 8.32 6.24 -28.33
N TRP A 301 7.77 7.27 -27.70
CA TRP A 301 8.16 8.66 -27.90
C TRP A 301 8.44 9.28 -26.53
N GLY A 302 9.72 9.34 -26.15
CA GLY A 302 10.12 9.77 -24.82
C GLY A 302 9.65 8.77 -23.76
N THR A 303 8.93 9.23 -22.74
CA THR A 303 8.33 8.37 -21.70
C THR A 303 6.89 7.94 -22.00
N SER A 304 6.39 8.17 -23.22
CA SER A 304 5.02 7.85 -23.62
C SER A 304 4.97 6.91 -24.83
N TRP A 305 3.82 6.28 -25.03
CA TRP A 305 3.51 5.50 -26.21
C TRP A 305 2.64 6.31 -27.17
N VAL A 306 2.98 6.28 -28.46
CA VAL A 306 2.18 6.86 -29.56
C VAL A 306 1.97 5.81 -30.64
N THR A 307 1.02 6.02 -31.55
CA THR A 307 0.88 5.12 -32.70
C THR A 307 2.11 5.21 -33.61
N ALA A 308 2.42 4.13 -34.33
CA ALA A 308 3.53 4.10 -35.28
C ALA A 308 3.41 5.21 -36.34
N GLU A 309 2.18 5.52 -36.76
CA GLU A 309 1.88 6.64 -37.67
C GLU A 309 2.25 7.98 -37.03
N THR A 310 1.79 8.24 -35.80
CA THR A 310 2.08 9.49 -35.08
C THR A 310 3.58 9.66 -34.87
N HIS A 311 4.28 8.59 -34.51
CA HIS A 311 5.74 8.60 -34.40
C HIS A 311 6.41 8.98 -35.71
N ALA A 312 6.01 8.38 -36.83
CA ALA A 312 6.54 8.71 -38.16
C ALA A 312 6.27 10.18 -38.53
N GLN A 313 5.08 10.70 -38.21
CA GLN A 313 4.74 12.11 -38.42
C GLN A 313 5.64 13.04 -37.60
N TYR A 314 5.91 12.72 -36.33
CA TYR A 314 6.81 13.52 -35.47
C TYR A 314 8.25 13.50 -35.99
N ALA A 315 8.74 12.31 -36.37
CA ALA A 315 10.07 12.15 -36.94
C ALA A 315 10.22 12.96 -38.24
N ALA A 316 9.26 12.87 -39.16
CA ALA A 316 9.28 13.63 -40.42
C ALA A 316 9.24 15.14 -40.20
N LYS A 317 8.41 15.64 -39.26
CA LYS A 317 8.37 17.06 -38.90
C LYS A 317 9.70 17.53 -38.32
N ASN A 318 10.29 16.75 -37.42
CA ASN A 318 11.58 17.09 -36.83
C ASN A 318 12.72 17.09 -37.85
N GLN A 319 12.73 16.12 -38.78
CA GLN A 319 13.68 16.09 -39.88
C GLN A 319 13.55 17.32 -40.78
N ALA A 320 12.33 17.69 -41.18
CA ALA A 320 12.09 18.87 -42.00
C ALA A 320 12.57 20.17 -41.30
N ILE A 321 12.38 20.27 -39.97
CA ILE A 321 12.92 21.37 -39.16
C ILE A 321 14.46 21.34 -39.17
N GLU A 322 15.07 20.15 -39.05
CA GLU A 322 16.53 20.00 -39.10
C GLU A 322 17.13 20.44 -40.42
N ASP A 323 16.53 20.03 -41.54
CA ASP A 323 16.96 20.42 -42.87
C ASP A 323 16.86 21.94 -43.07
N GLN A 324 15.76 22.56 -42.59
CA GLN A 324 15.60 24.02 -42.62
C GLN A 324 16.66 24.73 -41.75
N LEU A 325 16.94 24.24 -40.54
CA LEU A 325 17.96 24.83 -39.67
C LEU A 325 19.36 24.73 -40.29
N LEU A 326 19.67 23.64 -41.00
CA LEU A 326 20.90 23.48 -41.75
C LEU A 326 21.02 24.53 -42.88
N ALA A 327 19.96 24.70 -43.68
CA ALA A 327 19.94 25.72 -44.73
C ALA A 327 20.07 27.15 -44.18
N MET A 328 19.45 27.43 -43.02
CA MET A 328 19.59 28.70 -42.32
C MET A 328 21.02 28.90 -41.80
N ALA A 329 21.67 27.85 -41.29
CA ALA A 329 23.07 27.91 -40.87
C ALA A 329 24.02 28.23 -42.04
N ASP A 330 23.80 27.61 -43.21
CA ASP A 330 24.55 27.94 -44.42
C ASP A 330 24.34 29.39 -44.86
N THR A 331 23.10 29.89 -44.76
CA THR A 331 22.79 31.30 -45.06
C THR A 331 23.51 32.26 -44.10
N VAL A 332 23.50 31.94 -42.79
CA VAL A 332 24.22 32.74 -41.78
C VAL A 332 25.73 32.74 -42.06
N LYS A 333 26.29 31.59 -42.43
CA LYS A 333 27.70 31.49 -42.82
C LYS A 333 28.01 32.35 -44.05
N GLN A 334 27.19 32.30 -45.09
CA GLN A 334 27.37 33.14 -46.27
C GLN A 334 27.32 34.64 -45.90
N LEU A 335 26.39 35.06 -45.04
CA LEU A 335 26.31 36.44 -44.57
C LEU A 335 27.56 36.84 -43.78
N ASP A 336 28.11 35.94 -42.96
CA ASP A 336 29.35 36.16 -42.21
C ASP A 336 30.56 36.34 -43.14
N ASP A 337 30.65 35.54 -44.21
CA ASP A 337 31.70 35.64 -45.23
C ASP A 337 31.59 36.97 -45.99
N GLU A 338 30.39 37.34 -46.45
CA GLU A 338 30.12 38.62 -47.14
C GLU A 338 30.45 39.82 -46.23
N MET A 339 30.06 39.77 -44.96
CA MET A 339 30.37 40.81 -43.99
C MET A 339 31.87 40.92 -43.73
N THR A 340 32.62 39.82 -43.80
CA THR A 340 34.09 39.83 -43.67
C THR A 340 34.71 40.58 -44.84
N VAL A 341 34.25 40.33 -46.07
CA VAL A 341 34.69 41.07 -47.27
C VAL A 341 34.35 42.55 -47.16
N LEU A 342 33.12 42.90 -46.73
CA LEU A 342 32.70 44.28 -46.56
C LEU A 342 33.48 45.01 -45.45
N LYS A 343 33.80 44.34 -44.33
CA LYS A 343 34.66 44.90 -43.28
C LYS A 343 36.06 45.20 -43.80
N ALA A 344 36.65 44.27 -44.56
CA ALA A 344 37.95 44.51 -45.20
C ALA A 344 37.89 45.69 -46.19
N ARG A 345 36.79 45.82 -46.96
CA ARG A 345 36.57 46.96 -47.86
C ARG A 345 36.44 48.28 -47.10
N ARG A 346 35.68 48.30 -46.01
CA ARG A 346 35.56 49.47 -45.12
C ARG A 346 36.93 49.89 -44.60
N ASP A 347 37.72 48.94 -44.07
CA ASP A 347 39.05 49.24 -43.53
C ASP A 347 39.99 49.83 -44.59
N GLU A 348 39.90 49.35 -45.84
CA GLU A 348 40.65 49.91 -46.96
C GLU A 348 40.17 51.33 -47.34
N LEU A 349 38.86 51.55 -47.39
CA LEU A 349 38.30 52.87 -47.63
C LEU A 349 38.68 53.86 -46.50
N GLU A 350 38.75 53.41 -45.24
CA GLU A 350 39.25 54.23 -44.12
C GLU A 350 40.72 54.61 -44.29
N ARG A 351 41.56 53.71 -44.82
CA ARG A 351 42.96 54.04 -45.16
C ARG A 351 43.01 55.07 -46.27
N LEU A 352 42.25 54.87 -47.35
CA LEU A 352 42.17 55.82 -48.47
C LEU A 352 41.64 57.18 -48.00
N ARG A 353 40.67 57.22 -47.08
CA ARG A 353 40.14 58.46 -46.51
C ARG A 353 41.22 59.30 -45.84
N ARG A 354 42.22 58.66 -45.21
CA ARG A 354 43.32 59.36 -44.52
C ARG A 354 44.34 59.96 -45.48
N THR A 355 44.47 59.42 -46.69
CA THR A 355 45.47 59.84 -47.69
C THR A 355 44.86 60.62 -48.86
N ALA A 356 43.55 60.54 -49.05
CA ALA A 356 42.85 61.22 -50.14
C ALA A 356 42.85 62.74 -49.92
N PRO A 357 43.14 63.53 -50.97
CA PRO A 357 43.14 64.97 -50.88
C PRO A 357 41.72 65.51 -50.66
N THR A 358 41.62 66.59 -49.90
CA THR A 358 40.38 67.36 -49.76
C THR A 358 40.13 68.20 -51.00
N ALA A 359 38.90 68.68 -51.17
CA ALA A 359 38.57 69.63 -52.25
C ALA A 359 39.41 70.92 -52.18
N HIS A 360 39.95 71.26 -51.00
CA HIS A 360 40.83 72.39 -50.77
C HIS A 360 42.28 72.10 -51.20
N ASP A 361 42.77 70.87 -51.00
CA ASP A 361 44.14 70.46 -51.37
C ASP A 361 44.35 70.36 -52.90
N LEU A 362 43.26 70.23 -53.67
CA LEU A 362 43.28 70.16 -55.13
C LEU A 362 42.97 71.51 -55.80
N ALA A 363 42.82 72.56 -55.01
CA ALA A 363 42.52 73.89 -55.48
C ALA A 363 43.82 74.60 -55.89
N TYR A 364 43.92 75.01 -57.15
CA TYR A 364 45.07 75.76 -57.67
C TYR A 364 44.60 77.18 -57.97
N ASP A 365 45.21 78.18 -57.34
CA ASP A 365 44.98 79.60 -57.64
C ASP A 365 46.06 80.02 -58.65
N GLY A 366 45.71 80.01 -59.94
CA GLY A 366 46.64 80.22 -61.03
C GLY A 366 46.93 81.70 -61.32
N ASP A 367 46.01 82.60 -60.93
CA ASP A 367 46.10 84.04 -61.20
C ASP A 367 46.38 84.89 -59.94
N GLY A 368 46.36 84.28 -58.75
CA GLY A 368 46.78 84.87 -57.49
C GLY A 368 45.74 85.81 -56.88
N ASP A 369 44.47 85.68 -57.28
CA ASP A 369 43.38 86.55 -56.81
C ASP A 369 42.82 86.14 -55.43
N GLY A 370 43.31 85.03 -54.87
CA GLY A 370 42.88 84.48 -53.58
C GLY A 370 41.63 83.60 -53.67
N PHE A 371 41.12 83.35 -54.88
CA PHE A 371 40.03 82.43 -55.17
C PHE A 371 40.53 81.29 -56.06
N PRO A 372 40.24 80.03 -55.72
CA PRO A 372 40.80 78.91 -56.45
C PRO A 372 40.16 78.72 -57.84
N ASP A 373 41.00 78.60 -58.88
CA ASP A 373 40.60 78.14 -60.21
C ASP A 373 40.18 76.67 -60.13
N ARG A 374 38.86 76.42 -60.18
CA ARG A 374 38.33 75.05 -60.09
C ARG A 374 38.55 74.27 -61.39
N VAL A 375 39.64 73.50 -61.44
CA VAL A 375 39.81 72.41 -62.43
C VAL A 375 40.04 71.10 -61.68
N TYR A 376 38.95 70.38 -61.38
CA TYR A 376 39.07 69.00 -60.93
C TYR A 376 39.42 68.11 -62.12
N PRO A 377 40.53 67.35 -62.11
CA PRO A 377 40.64 66.24 -63.03
C PRO A 377 39.48 65.27 -62.68
N PRO A 378 38.61 64.90 -63.63
CA PRO A 378 37.39 64.14 -63.33
C PRO A 378 37.66 62.80 -62.62
N ASN A 379 38.89 62.29 -62.73
CA ASN A 379 39.31 60.99 -62.26
C ASN A 379 39.99 60.98 -60.87
N VAL A 380 40.05 62.09 -60.15
CA VAL A 380 40.64 62.11 -58.78
C VAL A 380 39.63 61.61 -57.74
N LEU A 381 40.09 60.69 -56.90
CA LEU A 381 39.36 60.19 -55.73
C LEU A 381 39.54 61.17 -54.56
N THR A 382 38.56 62.04 -54.35
CA THR A 382 38.57 63.02 -53.25
C THR A 382 38.07 62.40 -51.95
N ARG A 383 38.42 63.00 -50.82
CA ARG A 383 37.92 62.58 -49.50
C ARG A 383 36.39 62.50 -49.43
N ASP A 384 35.66 63.45 -50.03
CA ASP A 384 34.19 63.44 -50.06
C ASP A 384 33.63 62.22 -50.82
N LYS A 385 34.27 61.82 -51.93
CA LYS A 385 33.88 60.61 -52.67
C LYS A 385 34.14 59.35 -51.83
N VAL A 386 35.26 59.28 -51.11
CA VAL A 386 35.57 58.17 -50.20
C VAL A 386 34.57 58.11 -49.04
N ASP A 387 34.18 59.25 -48.48
CA ASP A 387 33.19 59.33 -47.39
C ASP A 387 31.81 58.82 -47.85
N LEU A 388 31.40 59.12 -49.10
CA LEU A 388 30.20 58.53 -49.70
C LEU A 388 30.31 57.00 -49.87
N MET A 389 31.46 56.50 -50.36
CA MET A 389 31.69 55.05 -50.50
C MET A 389 31.73 54.33 -49.15
N LEU A 390 32.27 54.98 -48.11
CA LEU A 390 32.26 54.47 -46.73
C LEU A 390 30.83 54.37 -46.19
N ALA A 391 30.03 55.43 -46.34
CA ALA A 391 28.64 55.44 -45.88
C ALA A 391 27.81 54.33 -46.55
N ASP A 392 28.00 54.10 -47.85
CA ASP A 392 27.36 53.01 -48.59
C ASP A 392 27.83 51.62 -48.09
N CYS A 393 29.13 51.44 -47.87
CA CYS A 393 29.70 50.20 -47.32
C CYS A 393 29.19 49.91 -45.90
N GLU A 394 29.08 50.92 -45.04
CA GLU A 394 28.53 50.80 -43.69
C GLU A 394 27.03 50.47 -43.71
N ALA A 395 26.27 51.09 -44.61
CA ALA A 395 24.86 50.77 -44.81
C ALA A 395 24.67 49.31 -45.24
N MET A 396 25.48 48.82 -46.20
CA MET A 396 25.48 47.41 -46.61
C MET A 396 25.82 46.47 -45.44
N LEU A 397 26.85 46.81 -44.65
CA LEU A 397 27.21 46.03 -43.44
C LEU A 397 26.07 45.97 -42.44
N ALA A 398 25.40 47.10 -42.18
CA ALA A 398 24.27 47.17 -41.25
C ALA A 398 23.08 46.30 -41.73
N VAL A 399 22.79 46.30 -43.04
CA VAL A 399 21.75 45.44 -43.63
C VAL A 399 22.11 43.96 -43.47
N LYS A 400 23.34 43.56 -43.80
CA LYS A 400 23.79 42.17 -43.66
C LYS A 400 23.78 41.70 -42.21
N GLN A 401 24.24 42.55 -41.29
CA GLN A 401 24.18 42.30 -39.84
C GLN A 401 22.74 42.08 -39.36
N ARG A 402 21.80 42.92 -39.81
CA ARG A 402 20.37 42.77 -39.48
C ARG A 402 19.81 41.46 -40.02
N ASN A 403 20.04 41.15 -41.29
CA ASN A 403 19.58 39.90 -41.91
C ASN A 403 20.14 38.67 -41.17
N ARG A 404 21.41 38.71 -40.79
CA ARG A 404 22.04 37.64 -39.99
C ARG A 404 21.34 37.45 -38.65
N THR A 405 21.08 38.54 -37.93
CA THR A 405 20.36 38.49 -36.65
C THR A 405 18.94 37.96 -36.82
N ASP A 406 18.24 38.34 -37.89
CA ASP A 406 16.89 37.87 -38.18
C ASP A 406 16.87 36.38 -38.52
N GLN A 407 17.86 35.88 -39.26
CA GLN A 407 18.03 34.44 -39.53
C GLN A 407 18.25 33.65 -38.23
N ILE A 408 19.12 34.13 -37.34
CA ILE A 408 19.37 33.46 -36.04
C ILE A 408 18.08 33.41 -35.20
N ARG A 409 17.35 34.53 -35.11
CA ARG A 409 16.07 34.58 -34.37
C ARG A 409 15.00 33.67 -34.99
N ALA A 410 14.93 33.61 -36.31
CA ALA A 410 14.01 32.71 -36.99
C ALA A 410 14.41 31.25 -36.75
N ALA A 411 15.71 30.92 -36.74
CA ALA A 411 16.20 29.59 -36.45
C ALA A 411 15.90 29.17 -35.00
N GLU A 412 16.00 30.09 -34.03
CA GLU A 412 15.60 29.84 -32.64
C GLU A 412 14.10 29.52 -32.54
N ARG A 413 13.24 30.31 -33.19
CA ARG A 413 11.79 30.04 -33.23
C ARG A 413 11.46 28.68 -33.84
N LEU A 414 12.14 28.33 -34.93
CA LEU A 414 11.96 27.07 -35.62
C LEU A 414 12.48 25.89 -34.77
N ARG A 415 13.60 26.07 -34.06
CA ARG A 415 14.10 25.06 -33.12
C ARG A 415 13.10 24.82 -31.99
N SER A 416 12.43 25.87 -31.51
CA SER A 416 11.38 25.76 -30.49
C SER A 416 10.10 25.09 -30.96
N SER A 417 9.85 24.97 -32.28
CA SER A 417 8.67 24.29 -32.82
C SER A 417 8.85 22.78 -33.04
N ARG A 418 10.02 22.22 -32.69
CA ARG A 418 10.27 20.78 -32.73
C ARG A 418 9.27 20.02 -31.86
N MET A 419 8.87 18.85 -32.34
CA MET A 419 8.18 17.88 -31.51
C MET A 419 9.19 17.34 -30.50
N VAL A 420 9.03 17.69 -29.22
CA VAL A 420 9.92 17.24 -28.15
C VAL A 420 9.35 15.98 -27.51
N PRO A 421 10.13 14.90 -27.37
CA PRO A 421 9.70 13.73 -26.60
C PRO A 421 9.43 14.09 -25.14
N PRO A 422 8.28 13.71 -24.56
CA PRO A 422 7.99 13.95 -23.16
C PRO A 422 9.00 13.21 -22.27
N ARG A 423 9.38 13.84 -21.16
CA ARG A 423 10.29 13.28 -20.16
C ARG A 423 9.65 13.28 -18.78
N ASP A 424 8.44 12.76 -18.70
CA ASP A 424 7.75 12.54 -17.43
C ASP A 424 8.31 11.28 -16.75
N LEU A 425 9.12 11.50 -15.71
CA LEU A 425 9.75 10.46 -14.90
C LEU A 425 8.91 10.12 -13.65
N THR A 426 7.66 10.58 -13.59
CA THR A 426 6.73 10.22 -12.52
C THR A 426 6.33 8.77 -12.65
N PHE A 427 6.58 7.98 -11.60
CA PHE A 427 6.18 6.59 -11.57
C PHE A 427 4.66 6.45 -11.42
N VAL A 428 4.08 5.49 -12.14
CA VAL A 428 2.66 5.19 -12.07
C VAL A 428 2.44 4.04 -11.09
N LEU A 429 1.58 4.25 -10.09
CA LEU A 429 1.27 3.21 -9.11
C LEU A 429 0.25 2.23 -9.67
N VAL A 430 0.39 0.96 -9.29
CA VAL A 430 -0.63 -0.06 -9.49
C VAL A 430 -1.53 -0.02 -8.26
N GLU A 431 -2.71 0.56 -8.37
CA GLU A 431 -3.62 0.76 -7.22
C GLU A 431 -4.50 -0.47 -6.91
N HIS A 432 -4.57 -1.41 -7.85
CA HIS A 432 -5.28 -2.67 -7.68
C HIS A 432 -4.27 -3.78 -7.39
N PRO A 433 -4.28 -4.38 -6.19
CA PRO A 433 -3.34 -5.43 -5.85
C PRO A 433 -3.62 -6.76 -6.54
N GLY A 434 -4.75 -6.91 -7.24
CA GLY A 434 -5.20 -8.20 -7.76
C GLY A 434 -6.12 -8.93 -6.77
N GLU A 435 -6.86 -9.93 -7.28
CA GLU A 435 -7.83 -10.71 -6.50
C GLU A 435 -7.17 -11.45 -5.34
N GLU A 436 -5.91 -11.87 -5.49
CA GLU A 436 -5.15 -12.61 -4.47
C GLU A 436 -5.00 -11.88 -3.13
N LEU A 437 -5.07 -10.54 -3.12
CA LEU A 437 -5.04 -9.74 -1.89
C LEU A 437 -6.39 -9.26 -1.40
N LEU A 438 -7.43 -9.42 -2.23
CA LEU A 438 -8.81 -9.03 -1.91
C LEU A 438 -9.60 -10.22 -1.38
N ASP A 439 -9.35 -11.42 -1.90
CA ASP A 439 -10.00 -12.66 -1.50
C ASP A 439 -9.10 -13.48 -0.57
N GLY A 440 -9.38 -13.43 0.73
CA GLY A 440 -9.07 -14.50 1.69
C GLY A 440 -7.68 -15.12 1.61
N TRP A 441 -6.63 -14.32 1.40
CA TRP A 441 -5.24 -14.81 1.36
C TRP A 441 -4.92 -15.66 2.59
N SER A 442 -4.75 -16.97 2.39
CA SER A 442 -4.31 -17.91 3.42
C SER A 442 -2.81 -18.11 3.24
N ALA A 443 -2.01 -17.45 4.08
CA ALA A 443 -0.55 -17.57 4.07
C ALA A 443 -0.07 -19.00 4.27
N ASP A 444 -0.79 -19.75 5.10
CA ASP A 444 -0.55 -21.13 5.50
C ASP A 444 -1.60 -21.40 6.60
N ASP A 445 -2.74 -21.99 6.24
CA ASP A 445 -3.63 -22.61 7.23
C ASP A 445 -3.66 -24.12 6.92
N PRO A 446 -2.70 -24.92 7.42
CA PRO A 446 -2.85 -26.36 7.45
C PRO A 446 -3.77 -26.70 8.63
N GLU A 447 -5.04 -26.33 8.58
CA GLU A 447 -6.07 -26.86 9.49
C GLU A 447 -7.48 -26.59 8.94
N THR A 448 -7.96 -27.61 8.22
CA THR A 448 -9.35 -28.09 8.07
C THR A 448 -10.50 -27.07 8.01
N PRO A 449 -11.34 -27.06 6.95
CA PRO A 449 -12.58 -26.29 6.96
C PRO A 449 -13.48 -26.71 8.15
N LEU A 450 -14.07 -25.75 8.88
CA LEU A 450 -15.04 -25.95 9.98
C LEU A 450 -16.26 -26.80 9.57
N LEU A 451 -16.54 -26.88 8.26
CA LEU A 451 -17.64 -27.65 7.68
C LEU A 451 -17.14 -28.47 6.48
N PRO A 452 -16.34 -29.54 6.68
CA PRO A 452 -15.77 -30.32 5.58
C PRO A 452 -16.83 -30.94 4.66
N SER A 453 -18.03 -31.19 5.18
CA SER A 453 -19.13 -31.77 4.41
C SER A 453 -19.93 -30.75 3.62
N LEU A 454 -19.76 -29.44 3.87
CA LEU A 454 -20.50 -28.38 3.18
C LEU A 454 -20.14 -28.36 1.70
N ALA A 455 -21.16 -28.45 0.85
CA ALA A 455 -20.98 -28.30 -0.58
C ALA A 455 -22.24 -27.73 -1.23
N GLY A 456 -22.09 -26.76 -2.13
CA GLY A 456 -23.19 -26.09 -2.84
C GLY A 456 -23.09 -24.56 -2.76
N PRO A 457 -24.14 -23.83 -3.18
CA PRO A 457 -24.12 -22.35 -3.25
C PRO A 457 -24.16 -21.64 -1.88
N THR A 458 -24.51 -22.35 -0.80
CA THR A 458 -24.59 -21.78 0.55
C THR A 458 -23.21 -21.63 1.15
N THR A 459 -22.86 -20.43 1.61
CA THR A 459 -21.55 -20.17 2.21
C THR A 459 -21.46 -20.72 3.64
N ALA A 460 -20.24 -21.06 4.08
CA ALA A 460 -20.01 -21.51 5.45
C ALA A 460 -20.43 -20.46 6.48
N ALA A 461 -20.15 -19.18 6.21
CA ALA A 461 -20.52 -18.06 7.08
C ALA A 461 -22.03 -17.94 7.26
N GLU A 462 -22.80 -18.05 6.17
CA GLU A 462 -24.26 -17.98 6.22
C GLU A 462 -24.86 -19.16 7.02
N LEU A 463 -24.33 -20.36 6.82
CA LEU A 463 -24.77 -21.55 7.55
C LEU A 463 -24.43 -21.46 9.05
N ILE A 464 -23.22 -21.03 9.39
CA ILE A 464 -22.76 -20.86 10.78
C ILE A 464 -23.60 -19.80 11.49
N MET A 465 -23.86 -18.67 10.85
CA MET A 465 -24.71 -17.61 11.39
C MET A 465 -26.12 -18.14 11.69
N ALA A 466 -26.73 -18.87 10.75
CA ALA A 466 -28.05 -19.46 10.94
C ALA A 466 -28.08 -20.49 12.09
N ILE A 467 -27.08 -21.37 12.17
CA ILE A 467 -26.97 -22.37 13.24
C ILE A 467 -26.85 -21.69 14.61
N ARG A 468 -25.98 -20.67 14.73
CA ARG A 468 -25.73 -19.98 16.01
C ARG A 468 -26.82 -19.01 16.41
N SER A 469 -27.66 -18.58 15.49
CA SER A 469 -28.76 -17.66 15.78
C SER A 469 -29.81 -18.22 16.74
N GLY A 470 -29.85 -19.55 16.95
CA GLY A 470 -30.93 -20.21 17.70
C GLY A 470 -32.28 -20.21 16.98
N ARG A 471 -32.36 -19.69 15.74
CA ARG A 471 -33.60 -19.54 14.97
C ARG A 471 -33.70 -20.52 13.79
N ALA A 472 -32.65 -21.27 13.48
CA ALA A 472 -32.69 -22.30 12.46
C ALA A 472 -33.42 -23.56 12.98
N VAL A 473 -34.08 -24.26 12.08
CA VAL A 473 -34.83 -25.49 12.37
C VAL A 473 -34.52 -26.57 11.35
N VAL A 474 -34.68 -27.83 11.73
CA VAL A 474 -34.57 -28.97 10.81
C VAL A 474 -35.96 -29.51 10.50
N LEU A 475 -36.26 -29.63 9.22
CA LEU A 475 -37.51 -30.19 8.72
C LEU A 475 -37.22 -31.40 7.85
N ALA A 476 -37.93 -32.50 8.07
CA ALA A 476 -37.96 -33.61 7.13
C ALA A 476 -38.57 -33.17 5.78
N ASP A 477 -38.38 -33.98 4.74
CA ASP A 477 -38.95 -33.68 3.43
C ASP A 477 -40.49 -33.76 3.43
N ASP A 478 -41.06 -34.65 4.25
CA ASP A 478 -42.51 -34.75 4.49
C ASP A 478 -43.10 -33.59 5.32
N GLY A 479 -42.27 -32.64 5.75
CA GLY A 479 -42.66 -31.49 6.56
C GLY A 479 -42.65 -31.74 8.06
N THR A 480 -42.28 -32.94 8.52
CA THR A 480 -42.14 -33.24 9.94
C THR A 480 -41.06 -32.36 10.56
N PHE A 481 -41.38 -31.71 11.68
CA PHE A 481 -40.43 -30.92 12.44
C PHE A 481 -39.49 -31.84 13.23
N LEU A 482 -38.17 -31.69 13.02
CA LEU A 482 -37.13 -32.54 13.63
C LEU A 482 -36.31 -31.82 14.70
N GLY A 483 -36.67 -30.58 15.02
CA GLY A 483 -36.06 -29.81 16.10
C GLY A 483 -35.50 -28.45 15.67
N ARG A 484 -35.30 -27.59 16.67
CA ARG A 484 -34.62 -26.30 16.56
C ARG A 484 -33.13 -26.49 16.79
N ILE A 485 -32.34 -25.79 15.99
CA ILE A 485 -30.90 -25.68 16.19
C ILE A 485 -30.68 -24.68 17.33
N SER A 486 -30.35 -25.21 18.51
CA SER A 486 -30.23 -24.44 19.75
C SER A 486 -29.10 -25.03 20.58
N SER A 487 -28.20 -24.17 21.07
CA SER A 487 -27.08 -24.56 21.95
C SER A 487 -27.55 -24.90 23.37
N GLU A 488 -28.80 -24.57 23.69
CA GLU A 488 -29.36 -24.61 25.03
C GLU A 488 -29.87 -26.03 25.30
N ALA A 489 -29.14 -26.78 26.14
CA ALA A 489 -29.45 -28.17 26.43
C ALA A 489 -30.84 -28.39 27.09
N THR A 490 -31.46 -27.33 27.60
CA THR A 490 -32.79 -27.36 28.22
C THR A 490 -33.91 -26.86 27.29
N ASP A 491 -33.60 -26.49 26.05
CA ASP A 491 -34.59 -26.04 25.08
C ASP A 491 -35.59 -27.17 24.76
N PRO A 492 -36.90 -27.01 25.03
CA PRO A 492 -37.88 -28.06 24.79
C PRO A 492 -38.02 -28.45 23.30
N LEU A 493 -37.61 -27.57 22.38
CA LEU A 493 -37.62 -27.83 20.94
C LEU A 493 -36.22 -28.13 20.39
N GLY A 494 -35.17 -28.07 21.20
CA GLY A 494 -33.78 -28.14 20.77
C GLY A 494 -33.31 -29.56 20.42
N ILE A 495 -32.48 -29.68 19.38
CA ILE A 495 -31.85 -30.96 19.00
C ILE A 495 -30.77 -31.45 19.97
N LEU A 496 -30.31 -30.60 20.89
CA LEU A 496 -29.35 -30.97 21.95
C LEU A 496 -30.02 -31.32 23.28
N ASN A 497 -31.33 -31.15 23.41
CA ASN A 497 -32.04 -31.55 24.62
C ASN A 497 -32.26 -33.06 24.64
N ALA A 498 -31.37 -33.76 25.34
CA ALA A 498 -31.39 -35.22 25.46
C ALA A 498 -32.63 -35.78 26.17
N GLN A 499 -33.36 -34.94 26.92
CA GLN A 499 -34.61 -35.32 27.59
C GLN A 499 -35.85 -34.91 26.76
N GLY A 500 -35.63 -34.19 25.66
CA GLY A 500 -36.67 -33.67 24.78
C GLY A 500 -36.94 -34.56 23.56
N PRO A 501 -38.07 -34.32 22.87
CA PRO A 501 -38.50 -35.14 21.73
C PRO A 501 -37.60 -35.02 20.48
N PHE A 502 -36.71 -34.03 20.40
CA PHE A 502 -35.87 -33.79 19.21
C PHE A 502 -34.37 -34.07 19.42
N GLY A 503 -33.93 -34.22 20.68
CA GLY A 503 -32.56 -34.56 21.03
C GLY A 503 -32.39 -35.89 21.76
N GLY A 504 -33.48 -36.49 22.26
CA GLY A 504 -33.43 -37.76 22.99
C GLY A 504 -33.05 -38.96 22.12
N ASP A 505 -32.30 -39.89 22.69
CA ASP A 505 -31.75 -41.08 22.02
C ASP A 505 -32.81 -42.16 21.68
N ALA A 506 -33.95 -42.14 22.36
CA ALA A 506 -35.07 -43.05 22.13
C ALA A 506 -36.23 -42.44 21.30
N SER A 507 -36.14 -41.15 20.94
CA SER A 507 -37.25 -40.46 20.26
C SER A 507 -37.30 -40.75 18.77
N GLY A 508 -38.51 -40.95 18.22
CA GLY A 508 -38.74 -41.20 16.78
C GLY A 508 -38.55 -39.97 15.88
N THR A 509 -38.42 -38.77 16.44
CA THR A 509 -38.16 -37.51 15.70
C THR A 509 -36.76 -36.96 15.94
N SER A 510 -35.95 -37.66 16.75
CA SER A 510 -34.60 -37.23 17.06
C SER A 510 -33.63 -37.65 15.98
N LEU A 511 -32.76 -36.71 15.60
CA LEU A 511 -31.64 -36.96 14.70
C LEU A 511 -30.47 -37.68 15.38
N MET A 512 -30.50 -37.80 16.73
CA MET A 512 -29.51 -38.55 17.51
C MET A 512 -29.89 -40.01 17.68
N ASN A 513 -31.16 -40.37 17.44
CA ASN A 513 -31.63 -41.75 17.52
C ASN A 513 -31.34 -42.47 16.20
N GLY A 514 -30.30 -43.30 16.14
CA GLY A 514 -29.95 -44.08 14.95
C GLY A 514 -30.99 -45.12 14.50
N ARG A 515 -32.12 -45.28 15.21
CA ARG A 515 -33.27 -46.10 14.81
C ARG A 515 -34.47 -45.26 14.33
N SER A 516 -34.35 -43.94 14.38
CA SER A 516 -35.33 -43.00 13.83
C SER A 516 -35.34 -43.08 12.29
N PRO A 517 -36.51 -42.97 11.63
CA PRO A 517 -36.58 -42.91 10.17
C PRO A 517 -35.81 -41.72 9.56
N TYR A 518 -35.41 -40.74 10.39
CA TYR A 518 -34.65 -39.56 9.99
C TYR A 518 -33.14 -39.65 10.29
N ALA A 519 -32.68 -40.73 10.94
CA ALA A 519 -31.27 -40.91 11.30
C ALA A 519 -30.74 -42.36 11.19
N ASP A 520 -31.55 -43.30 10.69
CA ASP A 520 -31.11 -44.66 10.39
C ASP A 520 -30.16 -44.73 9.17
N ALA A 521 -29.63 -45.91 8.85
CA ALA A 521 -28.71 -46.05 7.71
C ALA A 521 -29.40 -46.20 6.34
N ALA A 522 -30.72 -46.39 6.28
CA ALA A 522 -31.40 -46.91 5.08
C ALA A 522 -32.59 -46.06 4.59
N GLY A 523 -33.18 -45.24 5.46
CA GLY A 523 -34.33 -44.40 5.19
C GLY A 523 -34.00 -43.29 4.19
N ASP A 524 -34.92 -43.02 3.27
CA ASP A 524 -34.77 -42.01 2.22
C ASP A 524 -34.81 -40.57 2.76
N MET A 525 -35.34 -40.38 3.97
CA MET A 525 -35.35 -39.12 4.72
C MET A 525 -34.30 -39.09 5.85
N SER A 526 -33.33 -40.00 5.81
CA SER A 526 -32.31 -40.06 6.85
C SER A 526 -31.12 -39.16 6.57
N VAL A 527 -30.62 -38.49 7.62
CA VAL A 527 -29.37 -37.74 7.58
C VAL A 527 -28.15 -38.64 7.38
N ASN A 528 -28.24 -39.93 7.74
CA ASN A 528 -27.14 -40.90 7.74
C ASN A 528 -27.15 -41.88 6.56
N ASN A 529 -28.18 -41.84 5.72
CA ASN A 529 -28.23 -42.65 4.49
C ASN A 529 -27.47 -41.94 3.36
N VAL A 530 -26.37 -42.56 2.90
CA VAL A 530 -25.51 -42.06 1.82
C VAL A 530 -26.20 -42.00 0.44
N ALA A 531 -27.35 -42.66 0.29
CA ALA A 531 -28.14 -42.66 -0.93
C ALA A 531 -29.51 -41.95 -0.78
N ALA A 532 -29.75 -41.25 0.33
CA ALA A 532 -31.01 -40.54 0.58
C ALA A 532 -31.28 -39.49 -0.52
N SER A 533 -32.42 -39.60 -1.19
CA SER A 533 -32.87 -38.66 -2.21
C SER A 533 -33.70 -37.52 -1.64
N ARG A 534 -34.26 -37.69 -0.43
CA ARG A 534 -35.14 -36.72 0.24
C ARG A 534 -34.68 -36.41 1.68
N PRO A 535 -33.39 -36.03 1.88
CA PRO A 535 -32.87 -35.79 3.21
C PRO A 535 -33.52 -34.58 3.92
N PRO A 536 -33.41 -34.49 5.25
CA PRO A 536 -33.91 -33.34 6.00
C PRO A 536 -33.24 -32.03 5.57
N ARG A 537 -33.95 -30.92 5.78
CA ARG A 537 -33.54 -29.56 5.39
C ARG A 537 -33.29 -28.71 6.62
N LEU A 538 -32.16 -28.02 6.62
CA LEU A 538 -31.89 -26.92 7.53
C LEU A 538 -32.53 -25.65 6.98
N VAL A 539 -33.49 -25.11 7.72
CA VAL A 539 -34.31 -23.97 7.33
C VAL A 539 -34.06 -22.80 8.28
N TYR A 540 -33.86 -21.63 7.72
CA TYR A 540 -33.66 -20.38 8.45
C TYR A 540 -34.46 -19.27 7.79
N GLU A 541 -35.27 -18.56 8.58
CA GLU A 541 -36.17 -17.49 8.09
C GLU A 541 -37.05 -17.92 6.89
N GLY A 542 -37.51 -19.18 6.89
CA GLY A 542 -38.35 -19.75 5.83
C GLY A 542 -37.60 -20.20 4.57
N ARG A 543 -36.28 -19.97 4.49
CA ARG A 543 -35.44 -20.43 3.37
C ARG A 543 -34.67 -21.69 3.73
N THR A 544 -34.63 -22.67 2.83
CA THR A 544 -33.73 -23.82 2.98
C THR A 544 -32.30 -23.39 2.69
N LEU A 545 -31.41 -23.55 3.66
CA LEU A 545 -29.99 -23.23 3.54
C LEU A 545 -29.17 -24.43 3.06
N ALA A 546 -29.45 -25.62 3.56
CA ALA A 546 -28.78 -26.84 3.15
C ALA A 546 -29.64 -28.06 3.50
N PHE A 547 -29.40 -29.17 2.80
CA PHE A 547 -29.85 -30.49 3.21
C PHE A 547 -28.89 -31.06 4.26
N VAL A 548 -29.43 -31.55 5.37
CA VAL A 548 -28.67 -32.24 6.43
C VAL A 548 -28.51 -33.70 6.02
N THR A 549 -27.37 -34.05 5.43
CA THR A 549 -27.15 -35.40 4.87
C THR A 549 -25.69 -35.76 4.70
N VAL A 550 -25.38 -37.05 4.78
CA VAL A 550 -24.10 -37.63 4.36
C VAL A 550 -24.08 -38.01 2.87
N ASN A 551 -25.20 -37.92 2.13
CA ASN A 551 -25.24 -38.25 0.71
C ASN A 551 -24.37 -37.28 -0.10
N PRO A 552 -23.32 -37.78 -0.80
CA PRO A 552 -22.38 -36.92 -1.47
C PRO A 552 -22.91 -36.29 -2.78
N GLN A 553 -24.10 -36.63 -3.25
CA GLN A 553 -24.66 -36.13 -4.50
C GLN A 553 -25.63 -34.94 -4.31
N VAL A 554 -26.12 -34.71 -3.09
CA VAL A 554 -27.09 -33.64 -2.79
C VAL A 554 -26.37 -32.29 -2.62
N ARG A 555 -26.94 -31.19 -3.13
CA ARG A 555 -26.43 -29.81 -2.99
C ARG A 555 -27.61 -28.82 -2.85
N PRO A 556 -27.50 -27.76 -2.03
CA PRO A 556 -26.49 -27.54 -0.98
C PRO A 556 -26.62 -28.57 0.15
N ARG A 557 -25.51 -29.16 0.62
CA ARG A 557 -25.50 -30.17 1.69
C ARG A 557 -24.62 -29.75 2.87
N VAL A 558 -24.93 -30.27 4.05
CA VAL A 558 -24.08 -30.29 5.26
C VAL A 558 -24.38 -31.56 6.05
N SER A 559 -23.41 -32.17 6.71
CA SER A 559 -23.64 -33.33 7.57
C SER A 559 -24.18 -32.91 8.93
N LEU A 560 -24.91 -33.80 9.61
CA LEU A 560 -25.35 -33.56 10.99
C LEU A 560 -24.15 -33.35 11.93
N ALA A 561 -23.06 -34.09 11.72
CA ALA A 561 -21.85 -33.96 12.54
C ALA A 561 -21.28 -32.54 12.51
N ASP A 562 -21.21 -31.95 11.32
CA ASP A 562 -20.74 -30.59 11.11
C ASP A 562 -21.70 -29.55 11.71
N VAL A 563 -23.02 -29.75 11.57
CA VAL A 563 -24.03 -28.90 12.24
C VAL A 563 -23.86 -28.94 13.76
N LEU A 564 -23.62 -30.12 14.33
CA LEU A 564 -23.40 -30.29 15.77
C LEU A 564 -22.04 -29.75 16.23
N ALA A 565 -21.01 -29.80 15.40
CA ALA A 565 -19.71 -29.21 15.71
C ALA A 565 -19.86 -27.69 15.88
N VAL A 566 -20.48 -27.02 14.90
CA VAL A 566 -20.77 -25.58 14.96
C VAL A 566 -21.63 -25.22 16.17
N LEU A 567 -22.67 -26.03 16.45
CA LEU A 567 -23.58 -25.80 17.57
C LEU A 567 -22.92 -25.99 18.94
N ARG A 568 -21.94 -26.89 19.05
CA ARG A 568 -21.15 -27.14 20.26
C ARG A 568 -19.92 -26.23 20.38
N GLY A 569 -19.73 -25.31 19.43
CA GLY A 569 -18.59 -24.39 19.40
C GLY A 569 -17.24 -25.06 19.12
N ARG A 570 -17.24 -26.21 18.42
CA ARG A 570 -16.04 -26.97 18.04
C ARG A 570 -15.64 -26.73 16.59
#